data_AF-A0AAV6YPI6-F1
#
_entry.id   AF-A0AAV6YPI6-F1
#
_cell.length_a   1.000
_cell.length_b   1.000
_cell.length_c   1.000
_cell.angle_alpha   90.00
_cell.angle_beta   90.00
_cell.angle_gamma   90.00
#
_symmetry.space_group_name_H-M   'P 1'
#
loop_
_entity.id
_entity.type
_entity.pdbx_description
1 polymer ?
#
loop_
_entity_poly.entity_id
_entity_poly.type
_entity_poly.pdbx_seq_one_letter_code
_entity_poly.pdbx_strand_id
1 'polypeptide(L)'
;MWGEAPPPAPRSLSSVSAGKDHAKFSPVATASYRLLPEISLLRPIEGEMAERLQRCFSSGVIALDNVNGKKVARVQDARMDTCSREIFRHDDLKSLVKMGRVRDHFIFSVESTGILPPDTLLQEAIKVLMGKCRRFLDELDAAGMD
;
A
#
# COMPACT_ATOMS: atom_id res chain seq x y z
N MET A 1 -40.25 -51.63 -5.08
CA MET A 1 -39.86 -50.22 -4.88
C MET A 1 -38.41 -50.13 -5.34
N TRP A 2 -38.17 -49.74 -6.58
CA TRP A 2 -36.82 -49.66 -7.15
C TRP A 2 -36.18 -48.37 -6.64
N GLY A 3 -35.21 -48.48 -5.72
CA GLY A 3 -34.44 -47.33 -5.25
C GLY A 3 -33.42 -46.94 -6.31
N GLU A 4 -33.51 -45.73 -6.83
CA GLU A 4 -32.46 -45.16 -7.69
C GLU A 4 -31.15 -45.08 -6.91
N ALA A 5 -30.05 -45.50 -7.56
CA ALA A 5 -28.71 -45.39 -6.99
C ALA A 5 -28.36 -43.89 -6.79
N PRO A 6 -27.69 -43.52 -5.69
CA PRO A 6 -27.33 -42.13 -5.43
C PRO A 6 -26.44 -41.58 -6.56
N PRO A 7 -26.58 -40.30 -6.93
CA PRO A 7 -25.78 -39.70 -7.99
C PRO A 7 -24.28 -39.76 -7.64
N PRO A 8 -23.40 -39.92 -8.64
CA PRO A 8 -21.97 -40.00 -8.40
C PRO A 8 -21.46 -38.70 -7.75
N ALA A 9 -20.54 -38.85 -6.79
CA ALA A 9 -19.94 -37.72 -6.12
C ALA A 9 -19.22 -36.79 -7.12
N PRO A 10 -19.30 -35.45 -6.94
CA PRO A 10 -18.64 -34.50 -7.83
C PRO A 10 -17.13 -34.73 -7.82
N ARG A 11 -16.51 -34.80 -9.00
CA ARG A 11 -15.05 -34.80 -9.17
C ARG A 11 -14.58 -33.41 -9.55
N SER A 12 -13.60 -32.88 -8.82
CA SER A 12 -12.91 -31.64 -9.18
C SER A 12 -11.52 -31.95 -9.75
N LEU A 13 -11.11 -31.16 -10.73
CA LEU A 13 -9.76 -31.17 -11.31
C LEU A 13 -9.10 -29.82 -11.04
N SER A 14 -7.82 -29.85 -10.70
CA SER A 14 -7.00 -28.65 -10.45
C SER A 14 -6.05 -28.44 -11.62
N SER A 15 -5.98 -27.22 -12.16
CA SER A 15 -5.02 -26.82 -13.19
C SER A 15 -4.32 -25.52 -12.77
N VAL A 16 -3.07 -25.37 -13.19
CA VAL A 16 -2.29 -24.14 -12.98
C VAL A 16 -2.64 -23.16 -14.08
N SER A 17 -2.95 -21.91 -13.71
CA SER A 17 -3.16 -20.82 -14.67
C SER A 17 -2.90 -19.47 -14.00
N ALA A 18 -2.93 -18.39 -14.78
CA ALA A 18 -2.61 -17.06 -14.27
C ALA A 18 -3.85 -16.40 -13.65
N GLY A 19 -3.64 -15.52 -12.66
CA GLY A 19 -4.70 -14.66 -12.14
C GLY A 19 -5.36 -13.75 -13.19
N LYS A 20 -4.67 -13.50 -14.32
CA LYS A 20 -5.23 -12.80 -15.49
C LYS A 20 -6.38 -13.58 -16.12
N ASP A 21 -6.33 -14.92 -16.10
CA ASP A 21 -7.33 -15.78 -16.71
C ASP A 21 -8.60 -15.84 -15.86
N HIS A 22 -8.46 -15.91 -14.54
CA HIS A 22 -9.59 -15.82 -13.61
C HIS A 22 -9.14 -15.42 -12.19
N ALA A 23 -9.95 -14.62 -11.49
CA ALA A 23 -9.63 -14.11 -10.15
C ALA A 23 -9.35 -15.20 -9.11
N LYS A 24 -9.96 -16.39 -9.24
CA LYS A 24 -9.71 -17.56 -8.37
C LYS A 24 -8.25 -18.04 -8.36
N PHE A 25 -7.46 -17.70 -9.37
CA PHE A 25 -6.05 -18.05 -9.48
C PHE A 25 -5.13 -16.92 -8.95
N SER A 26 -5.70 -15.83 -8.43
CA SER A 26 -4.93 -14.80 -7.74
C SER A 26 -4.31 -15.40 -6.46
N PRO A 27 -2.98 -15.39 -6.30
CA PRO A 27 -2.34 -15.89 -5.09
C PRO A 27 -2.39 -14.88 -3.93
N VAL A 28 -2.89 -13.66 -4.18
CA VAL A 28 -3.02 -12.58 -3.20
C VAL A 28 -4.48 -12.26 -2.94
N ALA A 29 -4.80 -11.97 -1.68
CA ALA A 29 -6.08 -11.40 -1.28
C ALA A 29 -6.13 -9.92 -1.71
N THR A 30 -5.12 -9.15 -1.32
CA THR A 30 -4.90 -7.78 -1.79
C THR A 30 -3.40 -7.50 -1.87
N ALA A 31 -2.97 -6.95 -3.00
CA ALA A 31 -1.63 -6.40 -3.16
C ALA A 31 -1.78 -4.94 -3.57
N SER A 32 -1.28 -4.03 -2.73
CA SER A 32 -1.36 -2.59 -2.96
C SER A 32 -0.10 -1.90 -2.50
N TYR A 33 0.04 -0.64 -2.90
CA TYR A 33 1.10 0.22 -2.39
C TYR A 33 0.54 1.62 -2.13
N ARG A 34 1.24 2.36 -1.29
CA ARG A 34 1.07 3.80 -1.15
C ARG A 34 2.43 4.48 -1.04
N LEU A 35 2.50 5.75 -1.43
CA LEU A 35 3.71 6.54 -1.23
C LEU A 35 3.80 7.00 0.23
N LEU A 36 5.03 7.15 0.75
CA LEU A 36 5.25 7.70 2.07
C LEU A 36 4.68 9.13 2.15
N PRO A 37 3.74 9.41 3.08
CA PRO A 37 3.27 10.76 3.32
C PRO A 37 4.41 11.65 3.81
N GLU A 38 4.43 12.88 3.34
CA GLU A 38 5.36 13.90 3.79
C GLU A 38 4.57 15.07 4.39
N ILE A 39 4.82 15.38 5.65
CA ILE A 39 4.15 16.47 6.36
C ILE A 39 5.23 17.46 6.80
N SER A 40 5.14 18.69 6.31
CA SER A 40 6.07 19.77 6.68
C SER A 40 5.30 20.88 7.39
N LEU A 41 5.72 21.22 8.60
CA LEU A 41 5.21 22.38 9.34
C LEU A 41 5.99 23.61 8.88
N LEU A 42 5.29 24.59 8.29
CA LEU A 42 5.90 25.80 7.72
C LEU A 42 6.24 26.83 8.81
N ARG A 43 5.56 26.75 9.96
CA ARG A 43 5.74 27.63 11.12
C ARG A 43 5.61 26.81 12.41
N PRO A 44 6.21 27.26 13.53
CA PRO A 44 5.96 26.66 14.83
C PRO A 44 4.48 26.82 15.21
N ILE A 45 3.83 25.71 15.56
CA ILE A 45 2.43 25.68 15.99
C ILE A 45 2.42 25.34 17.48
N GLU A 46 1.92 26.28 18.29
CA GLU A 46 1.97 26.20 19.75
C GLU A 46 0.57 26.24 20.38
N GLY A 47 0.48 25.77 21.63
CA GLY A 47 -0.71 25.88 22.49
C GLY A 47 -1.92 25.11 21.96
N GLU A 48 -3.09 25.75 21.97
CA GLU A 48 -4.35 25.14 21.54
C GLU A 48 -4.34 24.76 20.05
N MET A 49 -3.64 25.53 19.21
CA MET A 49 -3.50 25.20 17.79
C MET A 49 -2.74 23.90 17.58
N ALA A 50 -1.75 23.60 18.44
CA ALA A 50 -1.00 22.35 18.38
C ALA A 50 -1.89 21.15 18.72
N GLU A 51 -2.75 21.28 19.73
CA GLU A 51 -3.73 20.25 20.08
C GLU A 51 -4.77 20.03 18.98
N ARG A 52 -5.26 21.12 18.38
CA ARG A 52 -6.19 21.05 17.24
C ARG A 52 -5.51 20.39 16.02
N LEU A 53 -4.25 20.72 15.75
CA LEU A 53 -3.46 20.08 14.70
C LEU A 53 -3.37 18.58 14.94
N GLN A 54 -3.04 18.15 16.16
CA GLN A 54 -2.95 16.74 16.51
C GLN A 54 -4.26 15.99 16.22
N ARG A 55 -5.42 16.59 16.51
CA ARG A 55 -6.74 15.98 16.23
C ARG A 55 -7.08 15.88 14.74
N CYS A 56 -6.44 16.67 13.88
CA CYS A 56 -6.64 16.61 12.43
C CYS A 56 -5.93 15.41 11.77
N PHE A 57 -4.96 14.79 12.45
CA PHE A 57 -4.17 13.67 11.94
C PHE A 57 -4.49 12.38 12.70
N SER A 58 -4.10 11.26 12.11
CA SER A 58 -4.17 9.96 12.78
C SER A 58 -3.28 9.94 14.04
N SER A 59 -3.64 9.11 15.01
CA SER A 59 -2.88 8.97 16.26
C SER A 59 -1.43 8.54 15.95
N GLY A 60 -0.48 9.17 16.64
CA GLY A 60 0.96 8.91 16.45
C GLY A 60 1.61 9.68 15.29
N VAL A 61 0.85 10.41 14.47
CA VAL A 61 1.42 11.25 13.40
C VAL A 61 2.03 12.53 13.95
N ILE A 62 1.28 13.24 14.80
CA ILE A 62 1.71 14.49 15.45
C ILE A 62 1.87 14.25 16.95
N ALA A 63 3.06 14.55 17.46
CA ALA A 63 3.35 14.60 18.89
C ALA A 63 3.31 16.05 19.39
N LEU A 64 3.03 16.20 20.69
CA LEU A 64 3.07 17.49 21.39
C LEU A 64 4.23 17.45 22.37
N ASP A 65 5.25 18.26 22.10
CA ASP A 65 6.40 18.42 22.97
C ASP A 65 6.18 19.63 23.89
N ASN A 66 6.57 19.55 25.15
CA ASN A 66 6.50 20.67 26.08
C ASN A 66 7.82 21.45 26.06
N VAL A 67 7.83 22.63 25.44
CA VAL A 67 8.99 23.52 25.39
C VAL A 67 8.64 24.81 26.13
N ASN A 68 9.40 25.15 27.18
CA ASN A 68 9.20 26.37 27.99
C ASN A 68 7.76 26.53 28.54
N GLY A 69 7.14 25.42 28.94
CA GLY A 69 5.77 25.41 29.47
C GLY A 69 4.67 25.53 28.40
N LYS A 70 5.03 25.53 27.11
CA LYS A 70 4.09 25.53 25.98
C LYS A 70 4.13 24.22 25.22
N LYS A 71 2.95 23.76 24.77
CA LYS A 71 2.81 22.61 23.88
C LYS A 71 3.18 23.02 22.45
N VAL A 72 4.14 22.35 21.84
CA VAL A 72 4.60 22.59 20.46
C VAL A 72 4.37 21.33 19.64
N ALA A 73 3.75 21.46 18.46
CA ALA A 73 3.52 20.32 17.59
C ALA A 73 4.79 19.92 16.82
N ARG A 74 5.06 18.62 16.75
CA ARG A 74 6.11 18.03 15.93
C ARG A 74 5.59 16.81 15.18
N VAL A 75 6.04 16.63 13.95
CA VAL A 75 5.77 15.40 13.20
C VAL A 75 6.58 14.26 13.82
N GLN A 76 5.89 13.25 14.33
CA GLN A 76 6.49 12.08 14.96
C GLN A 76 6.68 10.96 13.94
N ASP A 77 5.60 10.49 13.31
CA ASP A 77 5.65 9.46 12.29
C ASP A 77 4.64 9.74 11.17
N ALA A 78 5.13 10.29 10.05
CA ALA A 78 4.31 10.58 8.88
C ALA A 78 3.80 9.29 8.19
N ARG A 79 4.43 8.13 8.43
CA ARG A 79 4.00 6.85 7.84
C ARG A 79 2.61 6.45 8.33
N MET A 80 2.26 6.79 9.56
CA MET A 80 0.97 6.45 10.17
C MET A 80 -0.20 7.28 9.61
N ASP A 81 0.09 8.34 8.86
CA ASP A 81 -0.95 9.17 8.27
C ASP A 81 -1.72 8.43 7.18
N THR A 82 -3.03 8.55 7.23
CA THR A 82 -3.97 8.03 6.21
C THR A 82 -4.25 9.04 5.11
N CYS A 83 -3.63 10.22 5.16
CA CYS A 83 -3.83 11.34 4.23
C CYS A 83 -5.30 11.79 4.15
N SER A 84 -5.98 11.90 5.30
CA SER A 84 -7.38 12.35 5.39
C SER A 84 -7.60 13.75 4.81
N ARG A 85 -6.54 14.59 4.86
CA ARG A 85 -6.56 16.00 4.48
C ARG A 85 -7.53 16.87 5.28
N GLU A 86 -7.93 16.41 6.46
CA GLU A 86 -8.84 17.13 7.37
C GLU A 86 -8.33 18.54 7.69
N ILE A 87 -7.01 18.71 7.75
CA ILE A 87 -6.34 20.00 7.99
C ILE A 87 -6.79 21.13 7.06
N PHE A 88 -7.19 20.83 5.81
CA PHE A 88 -7.63 21.85 4.86
C PHE A 88 -9.04 22.39 5.13
N ARG A 89 -9.80 21.77 6.05
CA ARG A 89 -11.09 22.30 6.51
C ARG A 89 -10.93 23.46 7.51
N HIS A 90 -9.74 23.61 8.07
CA HIS A 90 -9.42 24.64 9.05
C HIS A 90 -8.63 25.77 8.40
N ASP A 91 -9.28 26.94 8.21
CA ASP A 91 -8.69 28.09 7.51
C ASP A 91 -7.45 28.67 8.22
N ASP A 92 -7.38 28.53 9.53
CA ASP A 92 -6.26 28.95 10.37
C ASP A 92 -5.04 28.02 10.23
N LEU A 93 -5.28 26.71 10.04
CA LEU A 93 -4.22 25.70 10.00
C LEU A 93 -3.75 25.36 8.58
N LYS A 94 -4.60 25.52 7.55
CA LYS A 94 -4.29 25.14 6.16
C LYS A 94 -3.02 25.78 5.61
N SER A 95 -2.70 26.99 6.06
CA SER A 95 -1.53 27.76 5.59
C SER A 95 -0.25 27.44 6.35
N LEU A 96 -0.35 26.69 7.46
CA LEU A 96 0.77 26.37 8.35
C LEU A 96 1.39 25.00 8.03
N VAL A 97 0.70 24.18 7.24
CA VAL A 97 1.09 22.80 6.95
C VAL A 97 1.14 22.57 5.44
N LYS A 98 2.24 21.97 4.98
CA LYS A 98 2.36 21.44 3.63
C LYS A 98 2.28 19.92 3.69
N MET A 99 1.33 19.34 2.97
CA MET A 99 1.22 17.90 2.78
C MET A 99 1.73 17.52 1.39
N GLY A 100 2.60 16.53 1.33
CA GLY A 100 3.21 15.98 0.14
C GLY A 100 3.33 14.46 0.23
N ARG A 101 4.03 13.89 -0.75
CA ARG A 101 4.38 12.47 -0.78
C ARG A 101 5.76 12.33 -1.40
N VAL A 102 6.57 11.46 -0.82
CA VAL A 102 7.90 11.14 -1.33
C VAL A 102 7.73 10.18 -2.52
N ARG A 103 8.09 10.63 -3.74
CA ARG A 103 7.76 9.93 -5.00
C ARG A 103 8.48 8.60 -5.18
N ASP A 104 9.66 8.49 -4.61
CA ASP A 104 10.57 7.35 -4.69
C ASP A 104 10.46 6.40 -3.48
N HIS A 105 9.56 6.69 -2.53
CA HIS A 105 9.34 5.85 -1.36
C HIS A 105 7.98 5.15 -1.40
N PHE A 106 8.00 3.85 -1.69
CA PHE A 106 6.82 3.00 -1.75
C PHE A 106 6.67 2.15 -0.50
N ILE A 107 5.46 2.11 0.04
CA ILE A 107 5.05 1.25 1.15
C ILE A 107 4.13 0.19 0.57
N PHE A 108 4.66 -1.01 0.36
CA PHE A 108 3.90 -2.15 -0.15
C PHE A 108 3.15 -2.87 0.99
N SER A 109 1.92 -3.29 0.71
CA SER A 109 1.15 -4.22 1.52
C SER A 109 0.72 -5.38 0.65
N VAL A 110 1.19 -6.58 0.98
CA VAL A 110 0.92 -7.81 0.22
C VAL A 110 0.32 -8.83 1.17
N GLU A 111 -0.94 -9.16 0.95
CA GLU A 111 -1.67 -10.16 1.71
C GLU A 111 -1.85 -11.42 0.84
N SER A 112 -1.26 -12.52 1.26
CA SER A 112 -1.40 -13.82 0.59
C SER A 112 -2.75 -14.46 0.91
N THR A 113 -3.28 -15.26 -0.03
CA THR A 113 -4.44 -16.15 0.24
C THR A 113 -4.06 -17.39 1.07
N GLY A 114 -2.77 -17.59 1.34
CA GLY A 114 -2.23 -18.71 2.13
C GLY A 114 -1.60 -19.83 1.31
N ILE A 115 -1.65 -19.76 -0.03
CA ILE A 115 -1.03 -20.76 -0.91
C ILE A 115 0.51 -20.69 -0.84
N LEU A 116 1.06 -19.47 -0.85
CA LEU A 116 2.48 -19.19 -0.73
C LEU A 116 2.70 -18.02 0.23
N PRO A 117 3.84 -17.96 0.95
CA PRO A 117 4.13 -16.82 1.80
C PRO A 117 4.38 -15.55 0.95
N PRO A 118 4.03 -14.35 1.47
CA PRO A 118 4.02 -13.11 0.69
C PRO A 118 5.40 -12.64 0.23
N ASP A 119 6.46 -12.99 0.96
CA ASP A 119 7.85 -12.73 0.58
C ASP A 119 8.24 -13.46 -0.71
N THR A 120 7.83 -14.72 -0.83
CA THR A 120 8.03 -15.54 -2.04
C THR A 120 7.22 -14.99 -3.20
N LEU A 121 5.97 -14.55 -2.97
CA LEU A 121 5.14 -13.95 -4.01
C LEU A 121 5.79 -12.72 -4.64
N LEU A 122 6.41 -11.86 -3.84
CA LEU A 122 7.12 -10.68 -4.35
C LEU A 122 8.33 -11.08 -5.19
N GLN A 123 9.11 -12.06 -4.74
CA GLN A 123 10.27 -12.57 -5.50
C GLN A 123 9.85 -13.16 -6.85
N GLU A 124 8.80 -13.98 -6.88
CA GLU A 124 8.27 -14.57 -8.11
C GLU A 124 7.72 -13.49 -9.06
N ALA A 125 7.04 -12.46 -8.54
CA ALA A 125 6.57 -11.35 -9.35
C ALA A 125 7.71 -10.60 -10.06
N ILE A 126 8.84 -10.38 -9.36
CA ILE A 126 10.03 -9.75 -9.93
C ILE A 126 10.65 -10.64 -11.02
N LYS A 127 10.76 -11.95 -10.78
CA LYS A 127 11.26 -12.91 -11.79
C LYS A 127 10.39 -12.93 -13.05
N VAL A 128 9.06 -12.88 -12.89
CA VAL A 128 8.12 -12.81 -14.03
C VAL A 128 8.36 -11.54 -14.86
N LEU A 129 8.59 -10.39 -14.22
CA LEU A 129 8.92 -9.15 -14.93
C LEU A 129 10.25 -9.27 -15.68
N MET A 130 11.28 -9.79 -15.01
CA MET A 130 12.60 -10.02 -15.62
C MET A 130 12.51 -10.97 -16.83
N GLY A 131 11.75 -12.06 -16.72
CA GLY A 131 11.52 -13.01 -17.80
C GLY A 131 10.78 -12.40 -19.00
N LYS A 132 9.86 -11.44 -18.77
CA LYS A 132 9.21 -10.70 -19.87
C LYS A 132 10.21 -9.85 -20.64
N CYS A 133 11.06 -9.10 -19.94
CA CYS A 133 12.11 -8.30 -20.59
C CYS A 133 13.07 -9.20 -21.37
N ARG A 134 13.50 -10.32 -20.77
CA ARG A 134 14.41 -11.26 -21.42
C ARG A 134 13.82 -11.82 -22.73
N ARG A 135 12.54 -12.18 -22.72
CA ARG A 135 11.85 -12.69 -23.92
C ARG A 135 11.91 -11.71 -25.08
N PHE A 136 11.65 -10.43 -24.84
CA PHE A 136 11.71 -9.42 -25.91
C PHE A 136 13.13 -9.21 -26.42
N LEU A 137 14.15 -9.32 -25.57
CA LEU A 137 15.54 -9.29 -26.01
C LEU A 137 15.84 -10.49 -26.92
N ASP A 138 15.47 -11.70 -26.51
CA ASP A 138 15.69 -12.91 -27.32
C ASP A 138 14.96 -12.84 -28.67
N GLU A 139 13.77 -12.21 -28.72
CA GLU A 139 13.02 -11.98 -29.98
C GLU A 139 13.70 -10.94 -30.89
N LEU A 140 14.31 -9.89 -30.33
CA LEU A 140 15.06 -8.89 -31.09
C LEU A 140 16.35 -9.49 -31.66
N ASP A 141 17.08 -10.25 -30.84
CA ASP A 141 18.29 -10.98 -31.26
C ASP A 141 17.96 -11.95 -32.41
N ALA A 142 16.83 -12.67 -32.31
CA ALA A 142 16.36 -13.57 -33.35
C ALA A 142 15.93 -12.84 -34.65
N ALA A 143 15.49 -11.59 -34.54
CA ALA A 143 15.14 -10.75 -35.68
C ALA A 143 16.34 -10.05 -36.35
N GLY A 144 17.55 -10.18 -35.78
CA GLY A 144 18.78 -9.59 -36.31
C GLY A 144 18.81 -8.06 -36.28
N MET A 145 18.11 -7.45 -35.32
CA MET A 145 18.14 -6.01 -35.10
C MET A 145 19.19 -5.69 -34.03
N ASP A 146 20.44 -5.47 -34.46
CA ASP A 146 21.52 -4.92 -33.63
C ASP A 146 21.43 -3.38 -33.52
#